data_AF-A0A529NQB2-F1
#
_entry.id   AF-A0A529NQB2-F1
#
_cell.length_a   1.000
_cell.length_b   1.000
_cell.length_c   1.000
_cell.angle_alpha   90.00
_cell.angle_beta   90.00
_cell.angle_gamma   90.00
#
_symmetry.space_group_name_H-M   'P 1'
#
loop_
_entity.id
_entity.type
_entity.pdbx_description
1 polymer ?
#
loop_
_entity_poly.entity_id
_entity_poly.type
_entity_poly.pdbx_seq_one_letter_code
_entity_poly.pdbx_strand_id
1 'polypeptide(L)'
;DFDVPFAHTPAFVGSHVDGYDGMLKGILEHFWKGQQRTEAKGTINVIPGFDGYCVGNNRELKRLLDVMGVSYTFIQDASDQFDTPSDGEYRMYDGGTKIEEVKGALDAEATLSLQHYNTRKTLDYCQQVGHATASFHYPLGVQATDEFLMKVSALSGKEIPEAIRLE
;
A
#
# COMPACT_ATOMS: atom_id res chain seq x y z
N ASP A 1 2.33 -7.95 24.03
CA ASP A 1 2.62 -6.53 24.30
C ASP A 1 1.78 -5.64 23.42
N PHE A 2 1.69 -4.35 23.73
CA PHE A 2 0.87 -3.38 22.99
C PHE A 2 1.73 -2.58 22.01
N ASP A 3 1.31 -2.48 20.76
CA ASP A 3 2.06 -1.83 19.68
C ASP A 3 1.82 -0.30 19.68
N VAL A 4 2.91 0.48 19.75
CA VAL A 4 2.88 1.95 19.79
C VAL A 4 3.87 2.55 18.78
N PRO A 5 3.61 2.41 17.47
CA PRO A 5 4.44 3.05 16.46
C PRO A 5 4.34 4.58 16.57
N PHE A 6 5.41 5.29 16.19
CA PHE A 6 5.47 6.74 16.29
C PHE A 6 6.20 7.38 15.11
N ALA A 7 5.94 8.66 14.88
CA ALA A 7 6.67 9.51 13.96
C ALA A 7 6.64 10.97 14.41
N HIS A 8 7.68 11.73 14.08
CA HIS A 8 7.65 13.19 14.21
C HIS A 8 7.04 13.80 12.94
N THR A 9 5.90 14.47 13.06
CA THR A 9 5.15 15.08 11.94
C THR A 9 4.98 16.60 12.12
N PRO A 10 6.08 17.39 12.10
CA PRO A 10 6.03 18.82 12.35
C PRO A 10 5.31 19.56 11.21
N ALA A 11 4.27 20.34 11.54
CA ALA A 11 3.46 21.08 10.56
C ALA A 11 4.24 22.14 9.74
N PHE A 12 5.42 22.56 10.22
CA PHE A 12 6.28 23.54 9.55
C PHE A 12 7.25 22.90 8.54
N VAL A 13 7.19 21.58 8.31
CA VAL A 13 8.00 20.88 7.30
C VAL A 13 7.07 20.16 6.32
N GLY A 14 7.09 20.60 5.06
CA GLY A 14 6.32 19.96 4.00
C GLY A 14 4.82 20.21 4.12
N SER A 15 4.02 19.14 4.03
CA SER A 15 2.55 19.20 4.09
C SER A 15 1.95 17.89 4.64
N HIS A 16 0.64 17.69 4.48
CA HIS A 16 -0.07 16.49 4.91
C HIS A 16 0.50 15.19 4.32
N VAL A 17 1.02 15.21 3.09
CA VAL A 17 1.62 14.01 2.46
C VAL A 17 2.95 13.62 3.11
N ASP A 18 3.69 14.58 3.68
CA ASP A 18 4.92 14.29 4.43
C ASP A 18 4.60 13.69 5.81
N GLY A 19 3.44 14.04 6.37
CA GLY A 19 2.87 13.41 7.56
C GLY A 19 2.45 11.96 7.28
N TYR A 20 1.78 11.70 6.16
CA TYR A 20 1.45 10.35 5.70
C TYR A 20 2.71 9.49 5.58
N ASP A 21 3.71 9.97 4.84
CA ASP A 21 5.00 9.28 4.65
C ASP A 21 5.72 8.99 5.97
N GLY A 22 5.81 10.00 6.84
CA GLY A 22 6.47 9.89 8.13
C GLY A 22 5.82 8.86 9.05
N MET A 23 4.49 8.88 9.15
CA MET A 23 3.75 7.96 9.99
C MET A 23 3.80 6.53 9.44
N LEU A 24 3.65 6.36 8.12
CA LEU A 24 3.73 5.04 7.50
C LEU A 24 5.11 4.43 7.72
N LYS A 25 6.20 5.16 7.47
CA LYS A 25 7.56 4.70 7.80
C LYS A 25 7.67 4.31 9.28
N GLY A 26 7.14 5.11 10.20
CA GLY A 26 7.17 4.82 11.64
C GLY A 26 6.47 3.51 12.01
N ILE A 27 5.33 3.22 11.36
CA ILE A 27 4.61 1.95 11.53
C ILE A 27 5.44 0.78 11.01
N LEU A 28 5.98 0.89 9.79
CA LEU A 28 6.80 -0.19 9.21
C LEU A 28 8.07 -0.43 10.03
N GLU A 29 8.77 0.64 10.43
CA GLU A 29 9.98 0.54 11.25
C GLU A 29 9.70 -0.12 12.61
N HIS A 30 8.57 0.18 13.24
CA HIS A 30 8.16 -0.47 14.50
C HIS A 30 8.10 -1.99 14.37
N PHE A 31 7.53 -2.50 13.27
CA PHE A 31 7.36 -3.94 13.08
C PHE A 31 8.58 -4.62 12.43
N TRP A 32 9.35 -3.93 11.59
CA TRP A 32 10.38 -4.56 10.76
C TRP A 32 11.79 -4.43 11.33
N LYS A 33 12.06 -3.42 12.17
CA LYS A 33 13.41 -3.14 12.65
C LYS A 33 13.96 -4.32 13.45
N GLY A 34 15.12 -4.80 13.03
CA GLY A 34 15.82 -5.93 13.67
C GLY A 34 15.21 -7.30 13.34
N GLN A 35 14.16 -7.37 12.52
CA GLN A 35 13.61 -8.62 12.03
C GLN A 35 14.44 -9.14 10.86
N GLN A 36 14.47 -10.47 10.70
CA GLN A 36 15.13 -11.12 9.57
C GLN A 36 14.13 -11.28 8.43
N ARG A 37 14.47 -10.73 7.25
CA ARG A 37 13.68 -10.89 6.03
C ARG A 37 13.89 -12.26 5.40
N THR A 38 12.81 -12.91 5.01
CA THR A 38 12.78 -14.11 4.17
C THR A 38 12.00 -13.80 2.89
N GLU A 39 12.70 -13.42 1.84
CA GLU A 39 12.07 -12.96 0.59
C GLU A 39 11.07 -13.97 -0.01
N ALA A 40 9.82 -13.54 -0.12
CA ALA A 40 8.72 -14.22 -0.78
C ALA A 40 8.56 -13.67 -2.21
N LYS A 41 9.23 -14.32 -3.16
CA LYS A 41 9.18 -13.92 -4.58
C LYS A 41 7.75 -13.92 -5.14
N GLY A 42 7.47 -12.97 -6.02
CA GLY A 42 6.17 -12.76 -6.65
C GLY A 42 5.13 -12.08 -5.76
N THR A 43 5.49 -11.72 -4.51
CA THR A 43 4.60 -11.00 -3.59
C THR A 43 4.95 -9.52 -3.54
N ILE A 44 3.93 -8.66 -3.54
CA ILE A 44 4.13 -7.20 -3.58
C ILE A 44 3.36 -6.50 -2.46
N ASN A 45 3.92 -5.41 -1.96
CA ASN A 45 3.18 -4.45 -1.14
C ASN A 45 2.66 -3.33 -2.03
N VAL A 46 1.45 -2.84 -1.74
CA VAL A 46 0.87 -1.67 -2.40
C VAL A 46 0.50 -0.64 -1.35
N ILE A 47 0.97 0.60 -1.54
CA ILE A 47 0.67 1.75 -0.68
C ILE A 47 -0.13 2.77 -1.52
N PRO A 48 -1.39 3.09 -1.15
CA PRO A 48 -2.26 3.95 -1.95
C PRO A 48 -1.89 5.44 -1.87
N GLY A 49 -1.25 5.88 -0.78
CA GLY A 49 -0.99 7.29 -0.50
C GLY A 49 -2.17 7.99 0.18
N PHE A 50 -2.07 9.32 0.34
CA PHE A 50 -3.14 10.15 0.87
C PHE A 50 -4.20 10.37 -0.21
N ASP A 51 -5.39 9.81 -0.05
CA ASP A 51 -6.39 9.76 -1.12
C ASP A 51 -7.80 10.06 -0.61
N GLY A 52 -8.41 11.14 -1.14
CA GLY A 52 -9.79 11.52 -0.84
C GLY A 52 -10.83 10.57 -1.45
N TYR A 53 -10.45 9.76 -2.45
CA TYR A 53 -11.29 8.77 -3.11
C TYR A 53 -10.95 7.34 -2.66
N CYS A 54 -10.24 7.17 -1.54
CA CYS A 54 -9.70 5.88 -1.09
C CYS A 54 -10.75 4.77 -0.98
N VAL A 55 -12.02 5.08 -0.69
CA VAL A 55 -13.10 4.09 -0.65
C VAL A 55 -13.25 3.38 -1.99
N GLY A 56 -13.51 4.14 -3.06
CA GLY A 56 -13.68 3.59 -4.41
C GLY A 56 -12.36 3.08 -4.99
N ASN A 57 -11.30 3.88 -4.87
CA ASN A 57 -10.01 3.57 -5.45
C ASN A 57 -9.39 2.30 -4.86
N ASN A 58 -9.38 2.13 -3.53
CA ASN A 58 -8.79 0.92 -2.93
C ASN A 58 -9.61 -0.32 -3.29
N ARG A 59 -10.94 -0.22 -3.37
CA ARG A 59 -11.80 -1.33 -3.83
C ARG A 59 -11.45 -1.73 -5.26
N GLU A 60 -11.28 -0.75 -6.15
CA GLU A 60 -10.92 -1.00 -7.54
C GLU A 60 -9.50 -1.57 -7.70
N LEU A 61 -8.52 -1.02 -6.97
CA LEU A 61 -7.16 -1.53 -6.96
C LEU A 61 -7.10 -2.98 -6.47
N LYS A 62 -7.79 -3.30 -5.36
CA LYS A 62 -7.90 -4.67 -4.85
C LYS A 62 -8.57 -5.58 -5.89
N ARG A 63 -9.67 -5.15 -6.51
CA ARG A 63 -10.36 -5.91 -7.57
C ARG A 63 -9.40 -6.23 -8.72
N LEU A 64 -8.65 -5.26 -9.24
CA LEU A 64 -7.70 -5.46 -10.33
C LEU A 64 -6.61 -6.48 -9.94
N LEU A 65 -6.02 -6.34 -8.76
CA LEU A 65 -4.99 -7.25 -8.25
C LEU A 65 -5.52 -8.67 -8.01
N ASP A 66 -6.74 -8.78 -7.49
CA ASP A 66 -7.43 -10.05 -7.25
C ASP A 66 -7.77 -10.76 -8.57
N VAL A 67 -8.27 -10.02 -9.57
CA VAL A 67 -8.55 -10.54 -10.92
C VAL A 67 -7.27 -11.03 -11.60
N MET A 68 -6.15 -10.32 -11.42
CA MET A 68 -4.83 -10.77 -11.89
C MET A 68 -4.29 -11.97 -11.10
N GLY A 69 -4.88 -12.33 -9.97
CA GLY A 69 -4.40 -13.40 -9.09
C GLY A 69 -3.04 -13.10 -8.47
N VAL A 70 -2.79 -11.82 -8.17
CA VAL A 70 -1.55 -11.34 -7.55
C VAL A 70 -1.58 -11.60 -6.05
N SER A 71 -0.46 -12.02 -5.47
CA SER A 71 -0.29 -12.08 -4.02
C SER A 71 0.22 -10.74 -3.52
N TYR A 72 -0.59 -9.99 -2.77
CA TYR A 72 -0.21 -8.66 -2.30
C TYR A 72 -0.63 -8.38 -0.85
N THR A 73 0.06 -7.43 -0.23
CA THR A 73 -0.41 -6.75 0.99
C THR A 73 -0.77 -5.32 0.66
N PHE A 74 -1.99 -4.92 0.97
CA PHE A 74 -2.44 -3.53 0.81
C PHE A 74 -2.26 -2.77 2.11
N ILE A 75 -1.27 -1.88 2.15
CA ILE A 75 -0.84 -1.18 3.37
C ILE A 75 -1.49 0.19 3.42
N GLN A 76 -2.20 0.51 4.51
CA GLN A 76 -3.04 1.72 4.69
C GLN A 76 -4.36 1.66 3.91
N ASP A 77 -5.14 0.60 4.11
CA ASP A 77 -6.50 0.53 3.58
C ASP A 77 -7.53 1.17 4.52
N ALA A 78 -8.03 2.35 4.17
CA ALA A 78 -9.09 3.03 4.90
C ALA A 78 -10.49 2.90 4.25
N SER A 79 -10.64 2.03 3.24
CA SER A 79 -11.86 1.99 2.42
C SER A 79 -13.12 1.63 3.20
N ASP A 80 -13.06 0.70 4.15
CA ASP A 80 -14.21 0.36 4.99
C ASP A 80 -14.35 1.33 6.17
N GLN A 81 -13.23 1.77 6.74
CA GLN A 81 -13.20 2.70 7.87
C GLN A 81 -13.93 4.02 7.57
N PHE A 82 -13.91 4.48 6.32
CA PHE A 82 -14.58 5.68 5.85
C PHE A 82 -15.90 5.42 5.11
N ASP A 83 -16.44 4.20 5.15
CA ASP A 83 -17.69 3.81 4.48
C ASP A 83 -18.52 2.80 5.29
N THR A 84 -18.58 2.98 6.62
CA THR A 84 -19.36 2.11 7.50
C THR A 84 -20.87 2.24 7.25
N PRO A 85 -21.65 1.14 7.29
CA PRO A 85 -23.08 1.20 7.02
C PRO A 85 -23.84 1.96 8.11
N SER A 86 -24.97 2.57 7.74
CA SER A 86 -25.96 3.13 8.68
C SER A 86 -27.03 2.08 9.00
N ASP A 87 -26.67 1.07 9.79
CA ASP A 87 -27.53 -0.08 10.15
C ASP A 87 -28.04 -0.04 11.60
N GLY A 88 -27.79 1.05 12.32
CA GLY A 88 -28.15 1.23 13.73
C GLY A 88 -27.00 0.97 14.71
N GLU A 89 -25.85 0.51 14.23
CA GLU A 89 -24.63 0.33 15.03
C GLU A 89 -23.54 1.34 14.61
N TYR A 90 -22.94 2.02 15.58
CA TYR A 90 -21.75 2.84 15.33
C TYR A 90 -20.49 1.99 15.45
N ARG A 91 -19.73 1.93 14.35
CA ARG A 91 -18.42 1.25 14.30
C ARG A 91 -17.32 2.29 14.41
N MET A 92 -16.60 2.27 15.53
CA MET A 92 -15.42 3.11 15.71
C MET A 92 -14.28 2.69 14.78
N TYR A 93 -14.13 1.38 14.55
CA TYR A 93 -13.12 0.80 13.68
C TYR A 93 -13.77 -0.23 12.74
N ASP A 94 -13.39 -0.22 11.47
CA ASP A 94 -13.80 -1.23 10.49
C ASP A 94 -12.73 -1.43 9.40
N GLY A 95 -12.63 -2.65 8.89
CA GLY A 95 -11.63 -3.03 7.88
C GLY A 95 -10.18 -2.88 8.34
N GLY A 96 -9.37 -2.15 7.55
CA GLY A 96 -7.96 -1.88 7.82
C GLY A 96 -7.00 -3.03 7.49
N THR A 97 -5.77 -2.67 7.11
CA THR A 97 -4.64 -3.62 7.00
C THR A 97 -4.41 -4.30 8.36
N LYS A 98 -4.34 -5.63 8.40
CA LYS A 98 -4.11 -6.35 9.65
C LYS A 98 -2.66 -6.18 10.11
N ILE A 99 -2.45 -6.15 11.43
CA ILE A 99 -1.10 -6.03 12.02
C ILE A 99 -0.17 -7.15 11.54
N GLU A 100 -0.67 -8.38 11.44
CA GLU A 100 0.11 -9.52 10.96
C GLU A 100 0.47 -9.40 9.47
N GLU A 101 -0.39 -8.78 8.66
CA GLU A 101 -0.06 -8.47 7.26
C GLU A 101 1.05 -7.42 7.18
N VAL A 102 1.01 -6.38 8.03
CA VAL A 102 2.10 -5.38 8.11
C VAL A 102 3.41 -6.04 8.51
N LYS A 103 3.42 -6.97 9.47
CA LYS A 103 4.63 -7.72 9.85
C LYS A 103 5.14 -8.58 8.69
N GLY A 104 4.25 -9.36 8.07
CA GLY A 104 4.57 -10.24 6.95
C GLY A 104 5.00 -9.49 5.68
N ALA A 105 4.57 -8.25 5.51
CA ALA A 105 4.94 -7.41 4.37
C ALA A 105 6.45 -7.11 4.28
N LEU A 106 7.25 -7.35 5.33
CA LEU A 106 8.72 -7.33 5.28
C LEU A 106 9.29 -8.37 4.30
N ASP A 107 8.58 -9.48 4.12
CA ASP A 107 9.04 -10.58 3.27
C ASP A 107 8.73 -10.34 1.80
N ALA A 108 7.96 -9.29 1.46
CA ALA A 108 7.60 -9.02 0.07
C ALA A 108 8.82 -8.80 -0.84
N GLU A 109 8.70 -9.18 -2.11
CA GLU A 109 9.74 -8.92 -3.11
C GLU A 109 9.85 -7.43 -3.42
N ALA A 110 8.70 -6.76 -3.53
CA ALA A 110 8.64 -5.36 -3.91
C ALA A 110 7.61 -4.56 -3.13
N THR A 111 7.85 -3.25 -2.96
CA THR A 111 6.86 -2.29 -2.48
C THR A 111 6.57 -1.25 -3.57
N LEU A 112 5.31 -1.11 -3.92
CA LEU A 112 4.79 -0.15 -4.88
C LEU A 112 4.05 0.98 -4.16
N SER A 113 4.34 2.22 -4.51
CA SER A 113 3.55 3.38 -4.08
C SER A 113 2.75 3.93 -5.25
N LEU A 114 1.45 4.13 -5.05
CA LEU A 114 0.60 4.74 -6.08
C LEU A 114 0.79 6.25 -6.18
N GLN A 115 1.43 6.88 -5.19
CA GLN A 115 1.66 8.32 -5.16
C GLN A 115 3.07 8.67 -4.66
N HIS A 116 3.97 8.98 -5.59
CA HIS A 116 5.40 9.26 -5.35
C HIS A 116 5.65 10.22 -4.18
N TYR A 117 4.90 11.32 -4.10
CA TYR A 117 5.16 12.35 -3.08
C TYR A 117 4.71 11.97 -1.66
N ASN A 118 3.98 10.87 -1.49
CA ASN A 118 3.43 10.41 -0.22
C ASN A 118 4.32 9.37 0.49
N THR A 119 5.37 8.88 -0.16
CA THR A 119 6.09 7.69 0.32
C THR A 119 7.59 7.74 0.08
N ARG A 120 8.21 8.93 -0.08
CA ARG A 120 9.64 9.01 -0.42
C ARG A 120 10.49 8.34 0.66
N LYS A 121 10.30 8.70 1.93
CA LYS A 121 11.01 8.12 3.07
C LYS A 121 10.63 6.66 3.30
N THR A 122 9.36 6.33 3.07
CA THR A 122 8.85 4.95 3.19
C THR A 122 9.48 4.02 2.17
N LEU A 123 9.61 4.45 0.90
CA LEU A 123 10.25 3.65 -0.14
C LEU A 123 11.76 3.55 0.08
N ASP A 124 12.43 4.60 0.54
CA ASP A 124 13.84 4.53 0.95
C ASP A 124 14.02 3.46 2.05
N TYR A 125 13.12 3.41 3.03
CA TYR A 125 13.14 2.38 4.07
C TYR A 125 12.87 0.96 3.51
N CYS A 126 11.88 0.81 2.63
CA CYS A 126 11.62 -0.46 1.94
C CYS A 126 12.85 -0.95 1.17
N GLN A 127 13.56 -0.05 0.50
CA GLN A 127 14.79 -0.37 -0.22
C GLN A 127 15.92 -0.79 0.74
N GLN A 128 16.05 -0.14 1.90
CA GLN A 128 17.04 -0.51 2.93
C GLN A 128 16.81 -1.92 3.49
N VAL A 129 15.56 -2.36 3.59
CA VAL A 129 15.22 -3.74 4.00
C VAL A 129 15.29 -4.74 2.84
N GLY A 130 15.62 -4.28 1.63
CA GLY A 130 15.93 -5.14 0.47
C GLY A 130 14.79 -5.32 -0.52
N HIS A 131 13.71 -4.53 -0.45
CA HIS A 131 12.64 -4.61 -1.45
C HIS A 131 13.06 -3.91 -2.74
N ALA A 132 12.60 -4.42 -3.89
CA ALA A 132 12.47 -3.58 -5.06
C ALA A 132 11.40 -2.49 -4.81
N THR A 133 11.58 -1.29 -5.34
CA THR A 133 10.62 -0.21 -5.16
C THR A 133 10.25 0.43 -6.48
N ALA A 134 8.99 0.84 -6.60
CA ALA A 134 8.53 1.71 -7.67
C ALA A 134 7.44 2.64 -7.16
N SER A 135 7.30 3.80 -7.80
CA SER A 135 6.30 4.79 -7.45
C SER A 135 5.59 5.30 -8.70
N PHE A 136 4.31 5.59 -8.58
CA PHE A 136 3.46 6.15 -9.62
C PHE A 136 2.99 7.56 -9.22
N HIS A 137 2.37 8.27 -10.17
CA HIS A 137 1.83 9.61 -9.95
C HIS A 137 0.31 9.60 -9.99
N TYR A 138 -0.33 8.85 -9.07
CA TYR A 138 -1.78 8.65 -9.00
C TYR A 138 -2.30 8.13 -10.35
N PRO A 139 -2.17 6.81 -10.63
CA PRO A 139 -2.30 6.26 -11.98
C PRO A 139 -3.72 6.44 -12.51
N LEU A 140 -3.91 7.47 -13.32
CA LEU A 140 -5.18 7.85 -13.92
C LEU A 140 -5.11 7.80 -15.44
N GLY A 141 -6.17 7.24 -16.03
CA GLY A 141 -6.31 7.10 -17.47
C GLY A 141 -5.52 5.90 -18.02
N VAL A 142 -5.77 5.61 -19.30
CA VAL A 142 -5.33 4.37 -19.97
C VAL A 142 -3.84 4.12 -19.78
N GLN A 143 -2.99 5.08 -20.18
CA GLN A 143 -1.55 4.88 -20.15
C GLN A 143 -1.01 4.63 -18.73
N ALA A 144 -1.47 5.40 -17.75
CA ALA A 144 -0.96 5.26 -16.39
C ALA A 144 -1.43 3.96 -15.72
N THR A 145 -2.66 3.52 -16.04
CA THR A 145 -3.17 2.22 -15.62
C THR A 145 -2.37 1.09 -16.26
N ASP A 146 -2.09 1.16 -17.57
CA ASP A 146 -1.26 0.18 -18.27
C ASP A 146 0.14 0.08 -17.66
N GLU A 147 0.79 1.21 -17.40
CA GLU A 147 2.10 1.27 -16.76
C GLU A 147 2.10 0.61 -15.37
N PHE A 148 1.06 0.84 -14.57
CA PHE A 148 0.88 0.20 -13.28
C PHE A 148 0.71 -1.32 -13.41
N LEU A 149 -0.23 -1.77 -14.24
CA LEU A 149 -0.54 -3.19 -14.40
C LEU A 149 0.61 -3.98 -15.03
N MET A 150 1.34 -3.38 -15.97
CA MET A 150 2.56 -3.99 -16.54
C MET A 150 3.65 -4.15 -15.48
N LYS A 151 3.83 -3.17 -14.58
CA LYS A 151 4.78 -3.30 -13.47
C LYS A 151 4.36 -4.40 -12.49
N VAL A 152 3.08 -4.46 -12.14
CA VAL A 152 2.52 -5.52 -11.28
C VAL A 152 2.73 -6.89 -11.93
N SER A 153 2.44 -7.01 -13.22
CA SER A 153 2.63 -8.25 -14.00
C SER A 153 4.10 -8.70 -13.98
N ALA A 154 5.04 -7.78 -14.24
CA ALA A 154 6.47 -8.07 -14.25
C ALA A 154 7.00 -8.54 -12.89
N LEU A 155 6.49 -8.00 -11.78
CA LEU A 155 6.92 -8.36 -10.43
C LEU A 155 6.26 -9.64 -9.91
N SER A 156 4.97 -9.82 -10.17
CA SER A 156 4.21 -10.97 -9.69
C SER A 156 4.36 -12.22 -10.57
N GLY A 157 4.83 -12.05 -11.80
CA GLY A 157 4.83 -13.09 -12.82
C GLY A 157 3.43 -13.48 -13.32
N LYS A 158 2.40 -12.70 -12.97
CA LYS A 158 1.01 -12.92 -13.41
C LYS A 158 0.73 -12.16 -14.69
N GLU A 159 0.10 -12.82 -15.66
CA GLU A 159 -0.34 -12.16 -16.89
C GLU A 159 -1.53 -11.24 -16.61
N ILE A 160 -1.67 -10.17 -17.40
CA ILE A 160 -2.86 -9.31 -17.37
C ILE A 160 -4.02 -10.07 -18.05
N PRO A 161 -5.09 -10.43 -17.31
CA PRO A 161 -6.19 -11.21 -17.86
C PRO A 161 -7.00 -10.45 -18.91
N GLU A 162 -7.67 -11.19 -19.79
CA GLU A 162 -8.53 -10.62 -20.84
C GLU A 162 -9.64 -9.75 -20.28
N ALA A 163 -10.16 -10.07 -19.08
CA ALA A 163 -11.18 -9.27 -18.41
C ALA A 163 -10.74 -7.82 -18.15
N ILE A 164 -9.45 -7.57 -17.90
CA ILE A 164 -8.91 -6.22 -17.71
C ILE A 164 -8.58 -5.57 -19.05
N ARG A 165 -8.14 -6.33 -20.06
CA ARG A 165 -7.85 -5.78 -21.40
C ARG A 165 -9.09 -5.28 -22.15
N LEU A 166 -10.26 -5.85 -21.85
CA LEU A 166 -11.54 -5.48 -22.45
C LEU A 166 -12.21 -4.26 -21.79
N GLU A 167 -11.80 -3.91 -20.57
CA GLU A 167 -12.33 -2.79 -19.79
C GLU A 167 -11.81 -1.44 -20.28
#